data_AF-A0A0B5ANW9-F1
#
_entry.id   AF-A0A0B5ANW9-F1
#
_cell.length_a   1.000
_cell.length_b   1.000
_cell.length_c   1.000
_cell.angle_alpha   90.00
_cell.angle_beta   90.00
_cell.angle_gamma   90.00
#
_symmetry.space_group_name_H-M   'P 1'
#
loop_
_entity.id
_entity.type
_entity.pdbx_description
1 polymer ?
#
loop_
_entity_poly.entity_id
_entity_poly.type
_entity_poly.pdbx_seq_one_letter_code
_entity_poly.pdbx_strand_id
1 'polypeptide(L)'
;MQHQQEKSLLKLSVYAALVFAVGGIVWGWLVSSQMVQFDGYYSLISVGLSMLSLGAAQFIRRHDHKRFPFGKDMLEPIVILFKYSIILLLCIFSIVQAVTGLTTGGRATDIDGALLYSIIGAAGCLAIYLYFKRKSKNAGGFITAESNQWKMDSLLSSAVLIGFMIAAVLSRTDYDFVVPYIDPVMVLIVAGYFIKVPVTEMMKSGREILEMSPDQIIQSQIEAITEDLEKKYDFQESIVRVAKVGGKLFVEIDFVVSPQSSIQTVKMQDQIRSEFSNKIHHMKYTKWLTISFTGDRKWAI
;
A
#
# COMPACT_ATOMS: atom_id res chain seq x y z
N MET A 1 4.04 -16.53 24.47
CA MET A 1 2.72 -17.01 23.99
C MET A 1 2.09 -16.07 22.93
N GLN A 2 2.09 -14.74 23.11
CA GLN A 2 1.51 -13.79 22.15
C GLN A 2 2.11 -13.86 20.73
N HIS A 3 3.45 -13.92 20.57
CA HIS A 3 4.10 -14.02 19.25
C HIS A 3 3.77 -15.33 18.49
N GLN A 4 3.57 -16.45 19.19
CA GLN A 4 3.19 -17.72 18.57
C GLN A 4 1.71 -17.72 18.13
N GLN A 5 0.83 -17.13 18.94
CA GLN A 5 -0.58 -16.95 18.58
C GLN A 5 -0.72 -16.01 17.37
N GLU A 6 0.02 -14.91 17.33
CA GLU A 6 0.05 -13.98 16.20
C GLU A 6 0.53 -14.66 14.90
N LYS A 7 1.62 -15.44 14.96
CA LYS A 7 2.10 -16.22 13.81
C LYS A 7 1.07 -17.26 13.34
N SER A 8 0.35 -17.91 14.25
CA SER A 8 -0.70 -18.87 13.90
C SER A 8 -1.90 -18.20 13.24
N LEU A 9 -2.30 -17.01 13.72
CA LEU A 9 -3.38 -16.23 13.12
C LEU A 9 -3.00 -15.75 11.71
N LEU A 10 -1.79 -15.25 11.52
CA LEU A 10 -1.30 -14.84 10.20
C LEU A 10 -1.25 -16.02 9.22
N LYS A 11 -0.79 -17.20 9.67
CA LYS A 11 -0.85 -18.43 8.85
C LYS A 11 -2.28 -18.79 8.47
N LEU A 12 -3.21 -18.74 9.43
CA LEU A 12 -4.63 -19.00 9.16
C LEU A 12 -5.16 -18.04 8.08
N SER A 13 -4.78 -16.76 8.14
CA SER A 13 -5.16 -15.78 7.13
C SER A 13 -4.67 -16.15 5.74
N VAL A 14 -3.37 -16.49 5.62
CA VAL A 14 -2.76 -16.88 4.35
C VAL A 14 -3.41 -18.15 3.79
N TYR A 15 -3.65 -19.16 4.63
CA TYR A 15 -4.31 -20.39 4.19
C TYR A 15 -5.75 -20.13 3.76
N ALA A 16 -6.50 -19.32 4.50
CA ALA A 16 -7.86 -18.97 4.14
C ALA A 16 -7.89 -18.21 2.80
N ALA A 17 -7.04 -17.20 2.64
CA ALA A 17 -6.91 -16.44 1.39
C ALA A 17 -6.54 -17.34 0.20
N LEU A 18 -5.65 -18.32 0.39
CA LEU A 18 -5.31 -19.31 -0.65
C LEU A 18 -6.50 -20.20 -1.02
N VAL A 19 -7.27 -20.65 -0.03
CA VAL A 19 -8.47 -21.47 -0.28
C VAL A 19 -9.53 -20.68 -1.05
N PHE A 20 -9.79 -19.42 -0.67
CA PHE A 20 -10.71 -18.55 -1.42
C PHE A 20 -10.19 -18.25 -2.83
N ALA A 21 -8.88 -18.00 -2.98
CA ALA A 21 -8.29 -17.72 -4.28
C ALA A 21 -8.44 -18.91 -5.25
N VAL A 22 -8.03 -20.11 -4.82
CA VAL A 22 -8.14 -21.32 -5.65
C VAL A 22 -9.60 -21.69 -5.86
N GLY A 23 -10.43 -21.61 -4.81
CA GLY A 23 -11.86 -21.86 -4.88
C GLY A 23 -12.56 -20.95 -5.88
N GLY A 24 -12.28 -19.64 -5.84
CA GLY A 24 -12.84 -18.66 -6.77
C GLY A 24 -12.42 -18.89 -8.21
N ILE A 25 -11.16 -19.27 -8.46
CA ILE A 25 -10.71 -19.59 -9.82
C ILE A 25 -11.45 -20.84 -10.33
N VAL A 26 -11.44 -21.94 -9.58
CA VAL A 26 -12.06 -23.20 -10.01
C VAL A 26 -13.57 -23.01 -10.20
N TRP A 27 -14.25 -22.38 -9.23
CA TRP A 27 -15.69 -22.16 -9.29
C TRP A 27 -16.07 -21.18 -10.39
N GLY A 28 -15.30 -20.11 -10.58
CA GLY A 28 -15.54 -19.13 -11.64
C GLY A 28 -15.43 -19.74 -13.03
N TRP A 29 -14.57 -20.74 -13.22
CA TRP A 29 -14.52 -21.53 -14.46
C TRP A 29 -15.74 -22.45 -14.62
N LEU A 30 -16.12 -23.19 -13.57
CA LEU A 30 -17.27 -24.10 -13.60
C LEU A 30 -18.58 -23.36 -13.95
N VAL A 31 -18.71 -22.15 -13.44
CA VAL A 31 -19.92 -21.33 -13.52
C VAL A 31 -19.86 -20.30 -14.67
N SER A 32 -18.72 -20.23 -15.37
CA SER A 32 -18.45 -19.26 -16.45
C SER A 32 -18.63 -17.78 -16.04
N SER A 33 -18.39 -17.45 -14.77
CA SER A 33 -18.48 -16.09 -14.22
C SER A 33 -17.12 -15.40 -14.21
N GLN A 34 -17.04 -14.24 -14.85
CA GLN A 34 -15.81 -13.43 -14.82
C GLN A 34 -15.62 -12.72 -13.50
N MET A 35 -16.70 -12.30 -12.85
CA MET A 35 -16.61 -11.64 -11.55
C MET A 35 -16.02 -12.58 -10.50
N VAL A 36 -16.44 -13.84 -10.50
CA VAL A 36 -15.91 -14.88 -9.59
C VAL A 36 -14.45 -15.22 -9.94
N GLN A 37 -14.11 -15.33 -11.23
CA GLN A 37 -12.72 -15.52 -11.65
C GLN A 37 -11.82 -14.34 -11.26
N PHE A 38 -12.30 -13.10 -11.42
CA PHE A 38 -11.56 -11.88 -11.05
C PHE A 38 -11.22 -11.88 -9.56
N ASP A 39 -12.18 -12.18 -8.69
CA ASP A 39 -11.99 -12.29 -7.25
C ASP A 39 -10.92 -13.35 -6.89
N GLY A 40 -11.00 -14.51 -7.55
CA GLY A 40 -10.02 -15.59 -7.39
C GLY A 40 -8.60 -15.20 -7.84
N TYR A 41 -8.45 -14.64 -9.04
CA TYR A 41 -7.16 -14.19 -9.57
C TYR A 41 -6.57 -13.06 -8.73
N TYR A 42 -7.38 -12.08 -8.33
CA TYR A 42 -6.95 -10.99 -7.47
C TYR A 42 -6.42 -11.50 -6.14
N SER A 43 -7.15 -12.43 -5.51
CA SER A 43 -6.74 -13.05 -4.24
C SER A 43 -5.45 -13.86 -4.37
N LEU A 44 -5.30 -14.65 -5.44
CA LEU A 44 -4.08 -15.44 -5.65
C LEU A 44 -2.85 -14.55 -5.86
N ILE A 45 -2.99 -13.55 -6.72
CA ILE A 45 -1.93 -12.58 -7.03
C ILE A 45 -1.57 -11.78 -5.77
N SER A 46 -2.56 -11.32 -4.99
CA SER A 46 -2.31 -10.53 -3.79
C SER A 46 -1.54 -11.31 -2.73
N VAL A 47 -1.82 -12.61 -2.57
CA VAL A 47 -1.07 -13.51 -1.67
C VAL A 47 0.39 -13.63 -2.14
N GLY A 48 0.62 -13.91 -3.42
CA GLY A 48 1.98 -14.00 -3.98
C GLY A 48 2.77 -12.69 -3.83
N LEU A 49 2.14 -11.55 -4.13
CA LEU A 49 2.74 -10.24 -3.97
C LEU A 49 3.00 -9.88 -2.50
N SER A 50 2.17 -10.34 -1.58
CA SER A 50 2.41 -10.17 -0.14
C SER A 50 3.62 -10.97 0.33
N MET A 51 3.82 -12.19 -0.16
CA MET A 51 5.05 -12.95 0.11
C MET A 51 6.29 -12.23 -0.45
N LEU A 52 6.20 -11.68 -1.66
CA LEU A 52 7.26 -10.87 -2.25
C LEU A 52 7.60 -9.65 -1.38
N SER A 53 6.59 -8.90 -0.93
CA SER A 53 6.77 -7.75 -0.03
C SER A 53 7.42 -8.15 1.29
N LEU A 54 7.04 -9.29 1.87
CA LEU A 54 7.66 -9.82 3.09
C LEU A 54 9.14 -10.18 2.86
N GLY A 55 9.44 -10.85 1.75
CA GLY A 55 10.82 -11.17 1.37
C GLY A 55 11.67 -9.92 1.18
N ALA A 56 11.14 -8.92 0.48
CA ALA A 56 11.79 -7.62 0.30
C ALA A 56 12.04 -6.91 1.63
N ALA A 57 11.03 -6.84 2.51
CA ALA A 57 11.18 -6.23 3.84
C ALA A 57 12.26 -6.93 4.68
N GLN A 58 12.33 -8.26 4.64
CA GLN A 58 13.39 -9.02 5.32
C GLN A 58 14.78 -8.70 4.74
N PHE A 59 14.88 -8.54 3.41
CA PHE A 59 16.13 -8.20 2.74
C PHE A 59 16.59 -6.77 3.06
N ILE A 60 15.66 -5.81 3.11
CA ILE A 60 15.92 -4.40 3.45
C ILE A 60 16.44 -4.27 4.89
N ARG A 61 15.85 -5.00 5.84
CA ARG A 61 16.27 -4.98 7.25
C ARG A 61 17.68 -5.52 7.48
N ARG A 62 18.21 -6.37 6.59
CA ARG A 62 19.58 -6.89 6.70
C ARG A 62 20.57 -5.79 6.33
N HIS A 63 21.31 -5.33 7.33
CA HIS A 63 22.34 -4.31 7.17
C HIS A 63 23.54 -4.89 6.38
N ASP A 64 23.88 -4.25 5.28
CA ASP A 64 25.04 -4.58 4.44
C ASP A 64 25.67 -3.29 3.92
N HIS A 65 26.43 -2.63 4.79
CA HIS A 65 27.03 -1.33 4.49
C HIS A 65 28.13 -1.41 3.42
N LYS A 66 28.68 -2.60 3.12
CA LYS A 66 29.70 -2.76 2.08
C LYS A 66 29.11 -2.69 0.68
N ARG A 67 27.94 -3.32 0.47
CA ARG A 67 27.25 -3.31 -0.83
C ARG A 67 26.23 -2.18 -0.95
N PHE A 68 25.65 -1.76 0.17
CA PHE A 68 24.61 -0.73 0.24
C PHE A 68 24.98 0.33 1.29
N PRO A 69 25.91 1.26 1.00
CA PRO A 69 26.39 2.26 1.96
C PRO A 69 25.27 3.14 2.54
N PHE A 70 24.28 3.49 1.71
CA PHE A 70 23.15 4.34 2.08
C PHE A 70 21.90 3.56 2.52
N GLY A 71 21.99 2.23 2.58
CA GLY A 71 20.88 1.32 2.88
C GLY A 71 20.14 0.82 1.65
N LYS A 72 19.01 0.15 1.89
CA LYS A 72 18.23 -0.59 0.88
C LYS A 72 16.80 -0.08 0.74
N ASP A 73 16.49 1.06 1.35
CA ASP A 73 15.12 1.57 1.49
C ASP A 73 14.45 1.84 0.13
N MET A 74 15.22 2.14 -0.91
CA MET A 74 14.74 2.28 -2.29
C MET A 74 14.06 1.02 -2.85
N LEU A 75 14.38 -0.17 -2.32
CA LEU A 75 13.72 -1.41 -2.75
C LEU A 75 12.24 -1.46 -2.33
N GLU A 76 11.85 -0.74 -1.27
CA GLU A 76 10.47 -0.69 -0.82
C GLU A 76 9.54 -0.08 -1.89
N PRO A 77 9.74 1.17 -2.36
CA PRO A 77 8.90 1.74 -3.40
C PRO A 77 9.01 0.99 -4.74
N ILE A 78 10.15 0.38 -5.07
CA ILE A 78 10.28 -0.47 -6.28
C ILE A 78 9.36 -1.69 -6.21
N VAL A 79 9.34 -2.39 -5.07
CA VAL A 79 8.48 -3.56 -4.88
C VAL A 79 7.00 -3.17 -4.86
N ILE A 80 6.67 -2.02 -4.27
CA ILE A 80 5.32 -1.47 -4.29
C ILE A 80 4.88 -1.14 -5.73
N LEU A 81 5.74 -0.49 -6.52
CA LEU A 81 5.49 -0.18 -7.92
C LEU A 81 5.24 -1.45 -8.74
N PHE A 82 6.08 -2.49 -8.57
CA PHE A 82 5.90 -3.78 -9.23
C PHE A 82 4.59 -4.48 -8.84
N LYS A 83 4.29 -4.51 -7.53
CA LYS A 83 3.05 -5.06 -6.99
C LYS A 83 1.81 -4.43 -7.63
N TYR A 84 1.75 -3.11 -7.63
CA TYR A 84 0.58 -2.40 -8.16
C TYR A 84 0.53 -2.40 -9.69
N SER A 85 1.67 -2.56 -10.38
CA SER A 85 1.69 -2.79 -11.84
C SER A 85 0.99 -4.10 -12.21
N ILE A 86 1.24 -5.19 -11.49
CA ILE A 86 0.57 -6.48 -11.73
C ILE A 86 -0.93 -6.38 -11.46
N ILE A 87 -1.33 -5.73 -10.36
CA ILE A 87 -2.76 -5.52 -10.04
C ILE A 87 -3.43 -4.66 -11.12
N LEU A 88 -2.76 -3.62 -11.60
CA LEU A 88 -3.28 -2.77 -12.67
C LEU A 88 -3.48 -3.55 -13.97
N LEU A 89 -2.52 -4.40 -14.36
CA LEU A 89 -2.64 -5.28 -15.53
C LEU A 89 -3.83 -6.24 -15.40
N LEU A 90 -4.04 -6.84 -14.22
CA LEU A 90 -5.21 -7.67 -13.96
C LEU A 90 -6.52 -6.89 -14.14
N CYS A 91 -6.59 -5.66 -13.61
CA CYS A 91 -7.79 -4.82 -13.75
C CYS A 91 -8.05 -4.48 -15.22
N ILE A 92 -7.03 -4.05 -15.97
CA ILE A 92 -7.15 -3.73 -17.40
C ILE A 92 -7.61 -4.96 -18.18
N PHE A 93 -6.98 -6.12 -17.95
CA PHE A 93 -7.35 -7.37 -18.61
C PHE A 93 -8.82 -7.75 -18.34
N SER A 94 -9.27 -7.60 -17.09
CA SER A 94 -10.64 -7.91 -16.68
C SER A 94 -11.66 -6.95 -17.28
N ILE A 95 -11.31 -5.65 -17.37
CA ILE A 95 -12.14 -4.65 -18.04
C ILE A 95 -12.26 -4.95 -19.53
N VAL A 96 -11.16 -5.27 -20.22
CA VAL A 96 -11.19 -5.65 -21.64
C VAL A 96 -12.12 -6.86 -21.84
N GLN A 97 -11.98 -7.89 -21.00
CA GLN A 97 -12.83 -9.08 -21.06
C GLN A 97 -14.30 -8.80 -20.76
N ALA A 98 -14.60 -7.88 -19.87
CA ALA A 98 -15.96 -7.45 -19.55
C ALA A 98 -16.57 -6.64 -20.70
N VAL A 99 -15.83 -5.69 -21.28
CA VAL A 99 -16.26 -4.94 -22.47
C VAL A 99 -16.54 -5.88 -23.64
N THR A 100 -15.67 -6.85 -23.91
CA THR A 100 -15.91 -7.88 -24.93
C THR A 100 -17.16 -8.69 -24.62
N GLY A 101 -17.39 -9.04 -23.36
CA GLY A 101 -18.62 -9.72 -22.93
C GLY A 101 -19.88 -8.90 -23.24
N LEU A 102 -19.84 -7.59 -22.98
CA LEU A 102 -20.97 -6.70 -23.29
C LEU A 102 -21.24 -6.57 -24.79
N THR A 103 -20.18 -6.46 -25.62
CA THR A 103 -20.34 -6.27 -27.07
C THR A 103 -20.71 -7.54 -27.82
N THR A 104 -20.54 -8.72 -27.23
CA THR A 104 -20.86 -10.03 -27.83
C THR A 104 -22.22 -10.58 -27.41
N GLY A 105 -23.07 -9.77 -26.76
CA GLY A 105 -24.42 -10.18 -26.35
C GLY A 105 -24.53 -10.65 -24.90
N GLY A 106 -23.54 -10.35 -24.06
CA GLY A 106 -23.46 -10.80 -22.67
C GLY A 106 -22.83 -12.19 -22.53
N ARG A 107 -22.80 -12.72 -21.30
CA ARG A 107 -22.35 -14.09 -21.01
C ARG A 107 -23.43 -14.88 -20.30
N ALA A 108 -23.70 -16.08 -20.81
CA ALA A 108 -24.46 -17.09 -20.10
C ALA A 108 -23.66 -17.55 -18.88
N THR A 109 -23.93 -16.92 -17.75
CA THR A 109 -23.33 -17.25 -16.45
C THR A 109 -24.32 -18.13 -15.70
N ASP A 110 -23.84 -19.22 -15.10
CA ASP A 110 -24.69 -20.03 -14.21
C ASP A 110 -24.98 -19.22 -12.93
N ILE A 111 -26.14 -18.57 -12.89
CA ILE A 111 -26.51 -17.66 -11.81
C ILE A 111 -26.61 -18.39 -10.49
N ASP A 112 -27.17 -19.61 -10.49
CA ASP A 112 -27.38 -20.39 -9.27
C ASP A 112 -26.03 -20.82 -8.69
N GLY A 113 -25.11 -21.28 -9.54
CA GLY A 113 -23.73 -21.57 -9.17
C GLY A 113 -22.98 -20.34 -8.66
N ALA A 114 -23.15 -19.19 -9.31
CA ALA A 114 -22.47 -17.95 -8.94
C ALA A 114 -23.01 -17.36 -7.63
N LEU A 115 -24.32 -17.44 -7.42
CA LEU A 115 -24.99 -17.03 -6.20
C LEU A 115 -24.56 -17.91 -5.03
N LEU A 116 -24.49 -19.24 -5.23
CA LEU A 116 -24.02 -20.17 -4.21
C LEU A 116 -22.59 -19.84 -3.76
N TYR A 117 -21.68 -19.62 -4.72
CA TYR A 117 -20.32 -19.19 -4.41
C TYR A 117 -20.31 -17.85 -3.68
N SER A 118 -21.09 -16.89 -4.13
CA SER A 118 -21.12 -15.55 -3.53
C SER A 118 -21.65 -15.57 -2.09
N ILE A 119 -22.61 -16.45 -1.78
CA ILE A 119 -23.09 -16.67 -0.41
C ILE A 119 -21.97 -17.26 0.45
N ILE A 120 -21.32 -18.33 -0.02
CA ILE A 120 -20.23 -19.00 0.70
C ILE A 120 -19.04 -18.04 0.91
N GLY A 121 -18.67 -17.30 -0.13
CA GLY A 121 -17.61 -16.29 -0.12
C GLY A 121 -17.91 -15.16 0.85
N ALA A 122 -19.08 -14.53 0.75
CA ALA A 122 -19.47 -13.44 1.65
C ALA A 122 -19.55 -13.91 3.12
N ALA A 123 -20.15 -15.07 3.37
CA ALA A 123 -20.23 -15.64 4.71
C ALA A 123 -18.84 -16.01 5.27
N GLY A 124 -17.98 -16.59 4.43
CA GLY A 124 -16.62 -16.98 4.78
C GLY A 124 -15.72 -15.78 5.11
N CYS A 125 -15.70 -14.77 4.22
CA CYS A 125 -14.98 -13.51 4.46
C CYS A 125 -15.49 -12.80 5.72
N LEU A 126 -16.81 -12.76 5.93
CA LEU A 126 -17.40 -12.16 7.12
C LEU A 126 -17.03 -12.93 8.40
N ALA A 127 -17.05 -14.27 8.37
CA ALA A 127 -16.68 -15.11 9.51
C ALA A 127 -15.21 -14.89 9.91
N ILE A 128 -14.31 -14.83 8.92
CA ILE A 128 -12.88 -14.56 9.17
C ILE A 128 -12.70 -13.13 9.67
N TYR A 129 -13.35 -12.14 9.07
CA TYR A 129 -13.35 -10.77 9.56
C TYR A 129 -13.77 -10.68 11.03
N LEU A 130 -14.90 -11.29 11.41
CA LEU A 130 -15.39 -11.27 12.79
C LEU A 130 -14.43 -11.99 13.75
N TYR A 131 -13.81 -13.08 13.30
CA TYR A 131 -12.79 -13.78 14.07
C TYR A 131 -11.56 -12.89 14.32
N PHE A 132 -11.02 -12.26 13.28
CA PHE A 132 -9.89 -11.34 13.38
C PHE A 132 -10.23 -10.07 14.17
N LYS A 133 -11.43 -9.51 14.01
CA LYS A 133 -11.91 -8.34 14.77
C LYS A 133 -11.98 -8.62 16.27
N ARG A 134 -12.41 -9.82 16.66
CA ARG A 134 -12.44 -10.23 18.07
C ARG A 134 -11.03 -10.41 18.64
N LYS A 135 -10.10 -10.91 17.83
CA LYS A 135 -8.70 -11.14 18.24
C LYS A 135 -7.84 -9.87 18.16
N SER A 136 -8.16 -8.91 17.30
CA SER A 136 -7.42 -7.66 17.12
C SER A 136 -7.52 -6.71 18.30
N LYS A 137 -8.62 -6.78 19.09
CA LYS A 137 -8.79 -6.00 20.32
C LYS A 137 -7.64 -6.16 21.33
N ASN A 138 -6.93 -7.29 21.30
CA ASN A 138 -5.85 -7.63 22.22
C ASN A 138 -4.53 -7.96 21.50
N ALA A 139 -4.37 -7.61 20.22
CA ALA A 139 -3.24 -8.04 19.38
C ALA A 139 -2.49 -6.87 18.72
N GLY A 140 -1.29 -7.17 18.17
CA GLY A 140 -0.41 -6.20 17.53
C GLY A 140 -0.94 -5.65 16.20
N GLY A 141 -0.24 -4.64 15.67
CA GLY A 141 -0.65 -3.90 14.46
C GLY A 141 -0.87 -4.77 13.22
N PHE A 142 -0.19 -5.92 13.10
CA PHE A 142 -0.37 -6.85 11.98
C PHE A 142 -1.75 -7.54 11.98
N ILE A 143 -2.27 -7.93 13.15
CA ILE A 143 -3.61 -8.55 13.24
C ILE A 143 -4.71 -7.52 12.95
N THR A 144 -4.50 -6.26 13.33
CA THR A 144 -5.41 -5.15 12.99
C THR A 144 -5.40 -4.85 11.50
N ALA A 145 -4.22 -4.87 10.86
CA ALA A 145 -4.09 -4.72 9.41
C ALA A 145 -4.84 -5.85 8.68
N GLU A 146 -4.65 -7.09 9.10
CA GLU A 146 -5.33 -8.25 8.54
C GLU A 146 -6.85 -8.17 8.74
N SER A 147 -7.30 -7.77 9.93
CA SER A 147 -8.72 -7.54 10.20
C SER A 147 -9.33 -6.47 9.29
N ASN A 148 -8.58 -5.42 8.95
CA ASN A 148 -9.05 -4.40 8.04
C ASN A 148 -9.09 -4.90 6.58
N GLN A 149 -8.15 -5.75 6.19
CA GLN A 149 -8.17 -6.39 4.87
C GLN A 149 -9.40 -7.29 4.72
N TRP A 150 -9.65 -8.21 5.65
CA TRP A 150 -10.86 -9.05 5.62
C TRP A 150 -12.16 -8.27 5.70
N LYS A 151 -12.16 -7.07 6.28
CA LYS A 151 -13.31 -6.15 6.23
C LYS A 151 -13.58 -5.68 4.81
N MET A 152 -12.54 -5.30 4.08
CA MET A 152 -12.64 -4.87 2.68
C MET A 152 -13.06 -6.03 1.78
N ASP A 153 -12.48 -7.22 1.99
CA ASP A 153 -12.84 -8.42 1.25
C ASP A 153 -14.31 -8.81 1.51
N SER A 154 -14.76 -8.75 2.77
CA SER A 154 -16.17 -8.99 3.12
C SER A 154 -17.12 -7.97 2.48
N LEU A 155 -16.73 -6.70 2.39
CA LEU A 155 -17.53 -5.68 1.71
C LEU A 155 -17.63 -5.96 0.21
N LEU A 156 -16.52 -6.35 -0.42
CA LEU A 156 -16.47 -6.69 -1.84
C LEU A 156 -17.30 -7.94 -2.15
N SER A 157 -17.11 -9.03 -1.39
CA SER A 157 -17.91 -10.25 -1.54
C SER A 157 -19.40 -10.00 -1.31
N SER A 158 -19.75 -9.08 -0.40
CA SER A 158 -21.16 -8.68 -0.19
C SER A 158 -21.72 -7.92 -1.40
N ALA A 159 -20.94 -7.06 -2.03
CA ALA A 159 -21.36 -6.36 -3.25
C ALA A 159 -21.59 -7.34 -4.42
N VAL A 160 -20.70 -8.33 -4.57
CA VAL A 160 -20.85 -9.41 -5.56
C VAL A 160 -22.09 -10.26 -5.28
N LEU A 161 -22.33 -10.62 -4.01
CA LEU A 161 -23.55 -11.32 -3.59
C LEU A 161 -24.81 -10.53 -3.95
N ILE A 162 -24.84 -9.23 -3.67
CA ILE A 162 -25.98 -8.37 -4.04
C ILE A 162 -26.20 -8.38 -5.56
N GLY A 163 -25.13 -8.26 -6.36
CA GLY A 163 -25.24 -8.29 -7.81
C GLY A 163 -25.79 -9.62 -8.35
N PHE A 164 -25.36 -10.77 -7.81
CA PHE A 164 -25.93 -12.06 -8.20
C PHE A 164 -27.33 -12.31 -7.64
N MET A 165 -27.69 -11.75 -6.47
CA MET A 165 -29.09 -11.75 -6.00
C MET A 165 -29.99 -10.98 -6.96
N ILE A 166 -29.54 -9.83 -7.45
CA ILE A 166 -30.26 -9.06 -8.48
C ILE A 166 -30.40 -9.89 -9.76
N ALA A 167 -29.34 -10.58 -10.20
CA ALA A 167 -29.40 -11.47 -11.35
C ALA A 167 -30.41 -12.61 -11.18
N ALA A 168 -30.43 -13.25 -10.00
CA ALA A 168 -31.35 -14.35 -9.69
C ALA A 168 -32.82 -13.91 -9.60
N VAL A 169 -33.08 -12.67 -9.20
CA VAL A 169 -34.43 -12.10 -9.21
C VAL A 169 -34.84 -11.77 -10.64
N LEU A 170 -33.96 -11.11 -11.41
CA LEU A 170 -34.26 -10.69 -12.78
C LEU A 170 -34.50 -11.88 -13.73
N SER A 171 -33.79 -13.00 -13.53
CA SER A 171 -33.99 -14.22 -14.33
C SER A 171 -35.38 -14.86 -14.16
N ARG A 172 -36.12 -14.47 -13.12
CA ARG A 172 -37.50 -14.94 -12.86
C ARG A 172 -38.57 -13.92 -13.27
N THR A 173 -38.17 -12.87 -13.99
CA THR A 173 -39.05 -11.78 -14.45
C THR A 173 -38.94 -11.62 -15.95
N ASP A 174 -39.77 -10.74 -16.53
CA ASP A 174 -39.70 -10.39 -17.96
C ASP A 174 -38.39 -9.70 -18.37
N TYR A 175 -37.52 -9.39 -17.41
CA TYR A 175 -36.21 -8.75 -17.62
C TYR A 175 -35.04 -9.74 -17.76
N ASP A 176 -35.30 -11.03 -18.01
CA ASP A 176 -34.26 -12.06 -18.18
C ASP A 176 -33.22 -11.70 -19.27
N PHE A 177 -33.61 -10.91 -20.27
CA PHE A 177 -32.69 -10.40 -21.30
C PHE A 177 -31.51 -9.57 -20.75
N VAL A 178 -31.62 -9.01 -19.53
CA VAL A 178 -30.56 -8.22 -18.89
C VAL A 178 -29.54 -9.10 -18.17
N VAL A 179 -29.93 -10.31 -17.76
CA VAL A 179 -29.14 -11.22 -16.93
C VAL A 179 -27.73 -11.49 -17.47
N PRO A 180 -27.53 -11.76 -18.78
CA PRO A 180 -26.20 -12.01 -19.33
C PRO A 180 -25.22 -10.84 -19.21
N TYR A 181 -25.71 -9.62 -18.95
CA TYR A 181 -24.90 -8.41 -18.83
C TYR A 181 -24.49 -8.10 -17.39
N ILE A 182 -25.12 -8.73 -16.39
CA ILE A 182 -24.89 -8.39 -14.98
C ILE A 182 -23.45 -8.70 -14.55
N ASP A 183 -22.93 -9.88 -14.89
CA ASP A 183 -21.56 -10.28 -14.55
C ASP A 183 -20.49 -9.35 -15.18
N PRO A 184 -20.52 -9.06 -16.50
CA PRO A 184 -19.62 -8.05 -17.09
C PRO A 184 -19.76 -6.65 -16.49
N VAL A 185 -20.98 -6.18 -16.21
CA VAL A 185 -21.20 -4.86 -15.58
C VAL A 185 -20.60 -4.80 -14.18
N MET A 186 -20.77 -5.86 -13.38
CA MET A 186 -20.14 -5.96 -12.07
C MET A 186 -18.62 -5.87 -12.16
N VAL A 187 -18.01 -6.59 -13.10
CA VAL A 187 -16.56 -6.55 -13.33
C VAL A 187 -16.11 -5.14 -13.68
N LEU A 188 -16.82 -4.43 -14.57
CA LEU A 188 -16.48 -3.05 -14.93
C LEU A 188 -16.53 -2.10 -13.74
N ILE A 189 -17.58 -2.20 -12.91
CA ILE A 189 -17.74 -1.34 -11.74
C ILE A 189 -16.62 -1.61 -10.73
N VAL A 190 -16.38 -2.89 -10.40
CA VAL A 190 -15.38 -3.28 -9.40
C VAL A 190 -13.97 -3.00 -9.90
N ALA A 191 -13.59 -3.50 -11.08
CA ALA A 191 -12.24 -3.28 -11.63
C ALA A 191 -11.98 -1.78 -11.89
N GLY A 192 -12.98 -1.04 -12.37
CA GLY A 192 -12.88 0.41 -12.59
C GLY A 192 -12.64 1.18 -11.30
N TYR A 193 -13.37 0.86 -10.22
CA TYR A 193 -13.10 1.43 -8.90
C TYR A 193 -11.71 1.04 -8.39
N PHE A 194 -11.30 -0.21 -8.60
CA PHE A 194 -10.03 -0.74 -8.12
C PHE A 194 -8.83 -0.06 -8.75
N ILE A 195 -8.88 0.39 -10.01
CA ILE A 195 -7.77 1.09 -10.70
C ILE A 195 -7.26 2.33 -9.94
N LYS A 196 -8.12 3.01 -9.19
CA LYS A 196 -7.72 4.19 -8.42
C LYS A 196 -6.62 3.87 -7.41
N VAL A 197 -6.70 2.70 -6.78
CA VAL A 197 -5.73 2.26 -5.75
C VAL A 197 -4.32 2.04 -6.33
N PRO A 198 -4.08 1.16 -7.31
CA PRO A 198 -2.76 0.95 -7.88
C PRO A 198 -2.19 2.24 -8.49
N VAL A 199 -2.97 3.03 -9.22
CA VAL A 199 -2.46 4.29 -9.82
C VAL A 199 -1.95 5.24 -8.74
N THR A 200 -2.73 5.44 -7.67
CA THR A 200 -2.33 6.33 -6.57
C THR A 200 -1.05 5.84 -5.89
N GLU A 201 -0.95 4.55 -5.60
CA GLU A 201 0.22 3.97 -4.90
C GLU A 201 1.45 3.89 -5.81
N MET A 202 1.27 3.66 -7.11
CA MET A 202 2.34 3.75 -8.11
C MET A 202 2.87 5.18 -8.22
N MET A 203 2.00 6.20 -8.24
CA MET A 203 2.43 7.59 -8.24
C MET A 203 3.24 7.94 -6.98
N LYS A 204 2.75 7.56 -5.79
CA LYS A 204 3.50 7.76 -4.54
C LYS A 204 4.87 7.09 -4.59
N SER A 205 4.91 5.82 -4.99
CA SER A 205 6.17 5.06 -5.10
C SER A 205 7.12 5.65 -6.13
N GLY A 206 6.60 6.12 -7.26
CA GLY A 206 7.38 6.82 -8.28
C GLY A 206 7.98 8.13 -7.78
N ARG A 207 7.22 8.91 -7.00
CA ARG A 207 7.74 10.12 -6.33
C ARG A 207 8.89 9.79 -5.36
N GLU A 208 8.77 8.70 -4.61
CA GLU A 208 9.84 8.24 -3.71
C GLU A 208 11.09 7.77 -4.47
N ILE A 209 10.91 7.07 -5.60
CA ILE A 209 12.04 6.65 -6.46
C ILE A 209 12.77 7.85 -7.07
N LEU A 210 12.04 8.93 -7.35
CA LEU A 210 12.60 10.18 -7.83
C LEU A 210 13.10 11.09 -6.70
N GLU A 211 13.17 10.58 -5.47
CA GLU A 211 13.64 11.31 -4.28
C GLU A 211 12.91 12.64 -4.06
N MET A 212 11.62 12.68 -4.40
CA MET A 212 10.82 13.89 -4.21
C MET A 212 10.60 14.22 -2.74
N SER A 213 10.21 15.47 -2.51
CA SER A 213 9.89 15.98 -1.17
C SER A 213 8.80 15.14 -0.48
N PRO A 214 8.90 14.98 0.86
CA PRO A 214 7.88 14.32 1.68
C PRO A 214 6.55 15.10 1.67
N ASP A 215 5.56 14.56 2.40
CA ASP A 215 4.32 15.27 2.67
C ASP A 215 4.58 16.68 3.24
N GLN A 216 3.78 17.65 2.82
CA GLN A 216 3.94 19.07 3.16
C GLN A 216 4.08 19.32 4.67
N ILE A 217 3.38 18.54 5.50
CA ILE A 217 3.44 18.67 6.95
C ILE A 217 4.86 18.38 7.47
N ILE A 218 5.51 17.33 6.96
CA ILE A 218 6.88 16.96 7.38
C ILE A 218 7.87 17.97 6.84
N GLN A 219 7.71 18.35 5.56
CA GLN A 219 8.55 19.35 4.90
C GLN A 219 8.56 20.66 5.71
N SER A 220 7.38 21.23 5.96
CA SER A 220 7.24 22.51 6.67
C SER A 220 7.68 22.44 8.14
N GLN A 221 7.57 21.28 8.79
CA GLN A 221 8.12 21.09 10.14
C GLN A 221 9.65 21.16 10.14
N ILE A 222 10.31 20.53 9.16
CA ILE A 222 11.77 20.56 9.04
C ILE A 222 12.26 21.96 8.69
N GLU A 223 11.59 22.64 7.76
CA GLU A 223 11.87 24.03 7.40
C GLU A 223 11.76 24.95 8.61
N ALA A 224 10.64 24.88 9.36
CA ALA A 224 10.44 25.70 10.55
C ALA A 224 11.52 25.46 11.64
N ILE A 225 11.89 24.19 11.88
CA ILE A 225 12.95 23.88 12.84
C ILE A 225 14.30 24.45 12.37
N THR A 226 14.56 24.44 11.07
CA THR A 226 15.80 24.95 10.49
C THR A 226 15.85 26.47 10.59
N GLU A 227 14.76 27.16 10.25
CA GLU A 227 14.64 28.62 10.38
C GLU A 227 14.82 29.09 11.84
N ASP A 228 14.30 28.34 12.82
CA ASP A 228 14.51 28.63 14.24
C ASP A 228 16.00 28.58 14.61
N LEU A 229 16.74 27.60 14.09
CA LEU A 229 18.18 27.47 14.34
C LEU A 229 18.97 28.54 13.59
N GLU A 230 18.59 28.86 12.36
CA GLU A 230 19.16 29.96 11.58
C GLU A 230 19.11 31.27 12.36
N LYS A 231 17.94 31.62 12.91
CA LYS A 231 17.75 32.83 13.73
C LYS A 231 18.49 32.75 15.06
N LYS A 232 18.46 31.59 15.74
CA LYS A 232 19.08 31.41 17.06
C LYS A 232 20.60 31.56 17.03
N TYR A 233 21.24 31.09 15.95
CA TYR A 233 22.70 31.07 15.81
C TYR A 233 23.25 32.12 14.85
N ASP A 234 22.39 32.98 14.30
CA ASP A 234 22.74 34.07 13.39
C ASP A 234 23.50 33.57 12.14
N PHE A 235 22.95 32.54 11.50
CA PHE A 235 23.45 32.07 10.20
C PHE A 235 22.94 33.00 9.09
N GLN A 236 23.71 33.10 8.01
CA GLN A 236 23.36 33.98 6.88
C GLN A 236 22.23 33.43 6.03
N GLU A 237 22.21 32.11 5.86
CA GLU A 237 21.24 31.38 5.04
C GLU A 237 21.25 29.91 5.47
N SER A 238 20.10 29.24 5.33
CA SER A 238 20.01 27.78 5.39
C SER A 238 19.41 27.23 4.10
N ILE A 239 19.95 26.11 3.62
CA ILE A 239 19.43 25.36 2.48
C ILE A 239 19.00 23.99 2.97
N VAL A 240 17.72 23.69 2.78
CA VAL A 240 17.08 22.48 3.30
C VAL A 240 16.66 21.60 2.13
N ARG A 241 17.15 20.35 2.11
CA ARG A 241 16.72 19.32 1.17
C ARG A 241 16.20 18.15 1.96
N VAL A 242 14.96 17.77 1.69
CA VAL A 242 14.34 16.61 2.34
C VAL A 242 13.74 15.70 1.28
N ALA A 243 14.07 14.42 1.35
CA ALA A 243 13.51 13.39 0.51
C ALA A 243 13.01 12.23 1.37
N LYS A 244 11.90 11.61 0.96
CA LYS A 244 11.36 10.41 1.62
C LYS A 244 11.48 9.23 0.67
N VAL A 245 12.12 8.16 1.14
CA VAL A 245 12.29 6.91 0.39
C VAL A 245 11.99 5.73 1.30
N GLY A 246 10.90 5.01 1.05
CA GLY A 246 10.46 3.87 1.87
C GLY A 246 10.27 4.28 3.34
N GLY A 247 10.87 3.51 4.25
CA GLY A 247 10.89 3.82 5.69
C GLY A 247 11.88 4.90 6.16
N LYS A 248 12.60 5.56 5.24
CA LYS A 248 13.69 6.50 5.56
C LYS A 248 13.38 7.92 5.07
N LEU A 249 13.80 8.89 5.87
CA LEU A 249 13.76 10.31 5.58
C LEU A 249 15.20 10.82 5.48
N PHE A 250 15.59 11.26 4.29
CA PHE A 250 16.85 11.94 4.04
C PHE A 250 16.64 13.42 4.32
N VAL A 251 17.41 13.96 5.25
CA VAL A 251 17.38 15.36 5.65
C VAL A 251 18.80 15.89 5.51
N GLU A 252 18.99 16.77 4.54
CA GLU A 252 20.24 17.48 4.32
C GLU A 252 20.02 18.97 4.56
N ILE A 253 20.84 19.54 5.42
CA ILE A 253 20.77 20.95 5.78
C ILE A 253 22.17 21.53 5.66
N ASP A 254 22.31 22.56 4.86
CA ASP A 254 23.54 23.31 4.73
C ASP A 254 23.33 24.70 5.31
N PHE A 255 24.03 25.01 6.40
CA PHE A 255 24.06 26.34 6.98
C PHE A 255 25.23 27.14 6.43
N VAL A 256 24.94 28.33 5.89
CA VAL A 256 25.96 29.31 5.49
C VAL A 256 26.31 30.18 6.69
N VAL A 257 27.54 30.03 7.16
CA VAL A 257 28.03 30.62 8.40
C VAL A 257 28.82 31.89 8.10
N SER A 258 28.50 32.98 8.80
CA SER A 258 29.25 34.23 8.72
C SER A 258 30.69 34.05 9.25
N PRO A 259 31.72 34.73 8.69
CA PRO A 259 33.07 34.73 9.25
C PRO A 259 33.13 35.20 10.72
N GLN A 260 32.17 36.01 11.15
CA GLN A 260 32.04 36.52 12.52
C GLN A 260 31.16 35.62 13.41
N SER A 261 30.67 34.49 12.91
CA SER A 261 29.77 33.61 13.66
C SER A 261 30.42 33.07 14.93
N SER A 262 29.59 32.84 15.95
CA SER A 262 30.00 32.18 17.18
C SER A 262 30.42 30.72 16.97
N ILE A 263 30.09 30.11 15.83
CA ILE A 263 30.28 28.67 15.59
C ILE A 263 31.63 28.39 14.96
N GLN A 264 32.64 28.39 15.82
CA GLN A 264 34.04 28.25 15.43
C GLN A 264 34.57 26.82 15.62
N THR A 265 33.84 25.95 16.33
CA THR A 265 34.32 24.61 16.71
C THR A 265 33.39 23.51 16.25
N VAL A 266 33.96 22.34 15.92
CA VAL A 266 33.21 21.11 15.61
C VAL A 266 32.25 20.75 16.74
N LYS A 267 32.66 20.95 18.00
CA LYS A 267 31.82 20.71 19.18
C LYS A 267 30.53 21.54 19.16
N MET A 268 30.58 22.80 18.74
CA MET A 268 29.39 23.66 18.63
C MET A 268 28.50 23.23 17.46
N GLN A 269 29.10 22.82 16.34
CA GLN A 269 28.36 22.24 15.23
C GLN A 269 27.62 20.95 15.65
N ASP A 270 28.27 20.08 16.43
CA ASP A 270 27.67 18.85 16.94
C ASP A 270 26.54 19.12 17.95
N GLN A 271 26.62 20.21 18.72
CA GLN A 271 25.52 20.64 19.59
C GLN A 271 24.27 21.00 18.77
N ILE A 272 24.43 21.70 17.64
CA ILE A 272 23.31 22.02 16.75
C ILE A 272 22.76 20.77 16.09
N ARG A 273 23.64 19.88 15.63
CA ARG A 273 23.23 18.57 15.09
C ARG A 273 22.36 17.81 16.10
N SER A 274 22.77 17.82 17.36
CA SER A 274 22.04 17.18 18.45
C SER A 274 20.70 17.88 18.73
N GLU A 275 20.67 19.21 18.76
CA GLU A 275 19.44 19.99 18.95
C GLU A 275 18.42 19.72 17.85
N PHE A 276 18.85 19.75 16.59
CA PHE A 276 18.01 19.43 15.43
C PHE A 276 17.50 17.98 15.51
N SER A 277 18.40 17.02 15.75
CA SER A 277 18.07 15.59 15.86
C SER A 277 17.02 15.33 16.95
N ASN A 278 17.14 15.99 18.10
CA ASN A 278 16.16 15.90 19.19
C ASN A 278 14.79 16.44 18.79
N LYS A 279 14.73 17.58 18.09
CA LYS A 279 13.46 18.17 17.62
C LYS A 279 12.72 17.26 16.64
N ILE A 280 13.43 16.52 15.78
CA ILE A 280 12.81 15.61 14.80
C ILE A 280 12.64 14.16 15.29
N HIS A 281 13.09 13.83 16.50
CA HIS A 281 13.11 12.44 17.00
C HIS A 281 11.73 11.77 16.97
N HIS A 282 10.68 12.55 17.24
CA HIS A 282 9.28 12.10 17.28
C HIS A 282 8.70 11.70 15.91
N MET A 283 9.36 12.05 14.80
CA MET A 283 8.90 11.68 13.46
C MET A 283 9.00 10.16 13.26
N LYS A 284 8.05 9.57 12.52
CA LYS A 284 7.91 8.10 12.38
C LYS A 284 9.07 7.41 11.64
N TYR A 285 9.78 8.13 10.77
CA TYR A 285 10.77 7.55 9.86
C TYR A 285 12.15 7.36 10.49
N THR A 286 12.95 6.47 9.90
CA THR A 286 14.39 6.42 10.15
C THR A 286 15.02 7.66 9.52
N LYS A 287 15.80 8.43 10.28
CA LYS A 287 16.37 9.70 9.79
C LYS A 287 17.80 9.47 9.33
N TRP A 288 18.07 9.80 8.07
CA TRP A 288 19.41 10.01 7.57
C TRP A 288 19.65 11.52 7.58
N LEU A 289 20.40 11.99 8.58
CA LEU A 289 20.59 13.42 8.83
C LEU A 289 22.03 13.83 8.48
N THR A 290 22.15 14.75 7.53
CA THR A 290 23.40 15.44 7.21
C THR A 290 23.21 16.92 7.49
N ILE A 291 24.02 17.48 8.38
CA ILE A 291 24.05 18.93 8.61
C ILE A 291 25.48 19.42 8.40
N SER A 292 25.64 20.24 7.37
CA SER A 292 26.91 20.85 6.98
C SER A 292 26.93 22.32 7.37
N PHE A 293 28.14 22.84 7.59
CA PHE A 293 28.39 24.25 7.89
C PHE A 293 29.47 24.73 6.94
N THR A 294 29.18 25.77 6.15
CA THR A 294 30.12 26.32 5.17
C THR A 294 30.19 27.85 5.28
N GLY A 295 31.37 28.42 5.09
CA GLY A 295 31.53 29.88 4.97
C GLY A 295 31.33 30.40 3.54
N ASP A 296 31.34 29.51 2.54
CA ASP A 296 31.13 29.86 1.14
C ASP A 296 29.85 29.20 0.63
N ARG A 297 28.90 30.04 0.21
CA ARG A 297 27.57 29.65 -0.26
C ARG A 297 27.62 28.62 -1.39
N LYS A 298 28.67 28.59 -2.21
CA LYS A 298 28.77 27.64 -3.33
C LYS A 298 28.76 26.17 -2.91
N TRP A 299 29.15 25.87 -1.67
CA TRP A 299 29.13 24.50 -1.14
C TRP A 299 27.78 24.10 -0.56
N ALA A 300 26.86 25.05 -0.41
CA ALA A 300 25.52 24.82 0.13
C ALA A 300 24.45 24.63 -0.97
N ILE A 301 24.76 24.90 -2.26
CA ILE A 301 23.82 24.86 -3.40
C ILE A 301 23.95 23.56 -4.18
#